data_AF-A0A7S0QNC1-F1
#
_entry.id   AF-A0A7S0QNC1-F1
#
_cell.length_a   1.000
_cell.length_b   1.000
_cell.length_c   1.000
_cell.angle_alpha   90.00
_cell.angle_beta   90.00
_cell.angle_gamma   90.00
#
_symmetry.space_group_name_H-M   'P 1'
#
loop_
_entity.id
_entity.type
_entity.pdbx_description
1 polymer ?
#
loop_
_entity_poly.entity_id
_entity_poly.type
_entity_poly.pdbx_seq_one_letter_code
_entity_poly.pdbx_strand_id
1 'polypeptide(L)'
;HTRAVVYLISDGVNPSNVGRGYVVRRLLRRVVRCGRLIGMKGGGAFTPEVARVAVEMSGGCDPAVAANAERIYKELEREEMRFVQTLERGEEILEEMMTKAEAAKTGLSGRDAFTLYDTYGFPVEIT
;
A
#
# COMPACT_ATOMS: atom_id res chain seq x y z
N HIS A 1 -6.88 0.88 -9.12
CA HIS A 1 -5.77 1.35 -8.26
C HIS A 1 -4.44 1.30 -9.00
N THR A 2 -3.96 0.12 -9.42
CA THR A 2 -2.64 -0.02 -10.11
C THR A 2 -2.47 0.90 -11.31
N ARG A 3 -3.42 0.95 -12.27
CA ARG A 3 -3.35 1.88 -13.41
C ARG A 3 -3.16 3.34 -12.96
N ALA A 4 -3.97 3.83 -12.02
CA ALA A 4 -3.84 5.20 -11.52
C ALA A 4 -2.46 5.48 -10.90
N VAL A 5 -1.92 4.52 -10.13
CA VAL A 5 -0.57 4.64 -9.55
C VAL A 5 0.50 4.68 -10.65
N VAL A 6 0.39 3.82 -11.67
CA VAL A 6 1.31 3.78 -12.82
C VAL A 6 1.36 5.13 -13.54
N TYR A 7 0.20 5.71 -13.88
CA TYR A 7 0.14 7.03 -14.53
C TYR A 7 0.70 8.13 -13.63
N LEU A 8 0.30 8.19 -12.35
CA LEU A 8 0.79 9.22 -11.43
C LEU A 8 2.31 9.14 -11.24
N ILE A 9 2.87 7.93 -11.10
CA ILE A 9 4.31 7.76 -11.00
C ILE A 9 4.96 8.15 -12.32
N SER A 10 4.40 7.76 -13.48
CA SER A 10 4.89 8.18 -14.81
C SER A 10 5.02 9.71 -14.91
N ASP A 11 4.01 10.44 -14.42
CA ASP A 11 3.97 11.92 -14.37
C ASP A 11 4.90 12.54 -13.31
N GLY A 12 5.70 11.73 -12.62
CA GLY A 12 6.69 12.18 -11.64
C GLY A 12 6.14 12.32 -10.21
N VAL A 13 4.92 11.87 -9.93
CA VAL A 13 4.36 11.88 -8.58
C VAL A 13 4.78 10.61 -7.84
N ASN A 14 5.77 10.74 -6.95
CA ASN A 14 6.24 9.64 -6.11
C ASN A 14 5.43 9.52 -4.80
N PRO A 15 5.34 8.32 -4.19
CA PRO A 15 4.72 8.14 -2.88
C PRO A 15 5.32 9.08 -1.82
N SER A 16 4.47 9.79 -1.08
CA SER A 16 4.90 10.73 -0.03
C SER A 16 3.84 10.88 1.07
N ASN A 17 4.14 11.61 2.15
CA ASN A 17 3.18 11.86 3.23
C ASN A 17 2.25 13.07 2.97
N VAL A 18 2.42 13.79 1.84
CA VAL A 18 1.73 15.05 1.59
C VAL A 18 1.25 15.19 0.15
N GLY A 19 0.16 15.95 -0.05
CA GLY A 19 -0.36 16.32 -1.37
C GLY A 19 -0.61 15.12 -2.29
N ARG A 20 -0.17 15.20 -3.55
CA ARG A 20 -0.40 14.15 -4.55
C ARG A 20 0.33 12.85 -4.22
N GLY A 21 1.51 12.93 -3.61
CA GLY A 21 2.28 11.74 -3.22
C GLY A 21 1.58 10.94 -2.13
N TYR A 22 0.80 11.59 -1.26
CA TYR A 22 -0.06 10.91 -0.29
C TYR A 22 -1.15 10.07 -0.96
N VAL A 23 -1.76 10.58 -2.04
CA VAL A 23 -2.76 9.83 -2.81
C VAL A 23 -2.11 8.60 -3.46
N VAL A 24 -0.94 8.74 -4.07
CA VAL A 24 -0.19 7.60 -4.64
C VAL A 24 0.12 6.56 -3.58
N ARG A 25 0.68 6.99 -2.43
CA ARG A 25 0.96 6.14 -1.28
C ARG A 25 -0.28 5.35 -0.85
N ARG A 26 -1.41 6.05 -0.66
CA ARG A 26 -2.67 5.44 -0.21
C ARG A 26 -3.20 4.40 -1.21
N LEU A 27 -3.22 4.73 -2.50
CA LEU A 27 -3.69 3.80 -3.53
C LEU A 27 -2.80 2.56 -3.63
N LEU A 28 -1.48 2.73 -3.52
CA LEU A 28 -0.53 1.61 -3.56
C LEU A 28 -0.70 0.69 -2.35
N ARG A 29 -0.81 1.25 -1.14
CA ARG A 29 -1.04 0.47 0.09
C ARG A 29 -2.34 -0.35 0.03
N ARG A 30 -3.40 0.19 -0.58
CA ARG A 30 -4.64 -0.57 -0.86
C ARG A 30 -4.40 -1.77 -1.77
N VAL A 31 -3.60 -1.63 -2.82
CA VAL A 31 -3.25 -2.74 -3.71
C VAL A 31 -2.52 -3.83 -2.93
N VAL A 32 -1.49 -3.45 -2.17
CA VAL A 32 -0.69 -4.39 -1.36
C VAL A 32 -1.56 -5.14 -0.34
N ARG A 33 -2.44 -4.43 0.37
CA ARG A 33 -3.39 -5.03 1.32
C ARG A 33 -4.29 -6.06 0.62
N CYS A 34 -4.91 -5.69 -0.50
CA CYS A 34 -5.79 -6.61 -1.22
C CYS A 34 -5.04 -7.87 -1.68
N GLY A 35 -3.80 -7.73 -2.16
CA GLY A 35 -2.93 -8.87 -2.50
C GLY A 35 -2.70 -9.78 -1.30
N ARG A 36 -2.38 -9.22 -0.12
CA ARG A 36 -2.21 -10.02 1.10
C ARG A 36 -3.46 -10.73 1.56
N LEU A 37 -4.64 -10.10 1.43
CA LEU A 37 -5.92 -10.72 1.78
C LEU A 37 -6.24 -11.95 0.93
N ILE A 38 -5.82 -11.95 -0.34
CA ILE A 38 -6.00 -13.10 -1.25
C ILE A 38 -4.83 -14.10 -1.19
N GLY A 39 -3.96 -13.98 -0.19
CA GLY A 39 -2.89 -14.95 0.06
C GLY A 39 -1.60 -14.69 -0.72
N MET A 40 -1.41 -13.52 -1.33
CA MET A 40 -0.11 -13.10 -1.87
C MET A 40 0.82 -12.70 -0.72
N LYS A 41 1.20 -13.69 0.08
CA LYS A 41 2.13 -13.58 1.22
C LYS A 41 3.40 -14.37 0.89
N GLY A 42 4.56 -13.73 0.97
CA GLY A 42 5.86 -14.34 0.66
C GLY A 42 6.26 -14.26 -0.81
N GLY A 43 7.57 -14.22 -1.10
CA GLY A 43 8.13 -14.19 -2.46
C GLY A 43 8.65 -12.83 -2.98
N GLY A 44 8.58 -11.77 -2.17
CA GLY A 44 9.01 -10.42 -2.56
C GLY A 44 7.83 -9.50 -2.91
N ALA A 45 8.11 -8.38 -3.58
CA ALA A 45 7.08 -7.43 -3.99
C ALA A 45 6.32 -7.92 -5.24
N PHE A 46 5.00 -7.92 -5.21
CA PHE A 46 4.17 -8.37 -6.35
C PHE A 46 3.64 -7.21 -7.19
N THR A 47 3.61 -5.99 -6.64
CA THR A 47 3.07 -4.82 -7.34
C THR A 47 3.78 -4.50 -8.66
N PRO A 48 5.10 -4.75 -8.86
CA PRO A 48 5.73 -4.59 -10.16
C PRO A 48 5.14 -5.51 -11.24
N GLU A 49 4.81 -6.76 -10.90
CA GLU A 49 4.25 -7.72 -11.86
C GLU A 49 2.86 -7.30 -12.33
N VAL A 50 2.01 -6.85 -11.39
CA VAL A 50 0.69 -6.31 -11.71
C VAL A 50 0.80 -5.02 -12.52
N ALA A 51 1.83 -4.21 -12.25
CA ALA A 51 2.07 -2.98 -12.99
C ALA A 51 2.55 -3.22 -14.42
N ARG A 52 3.26 -4.32 -14.73
CA ARG A 52 3.64 -4.67 -16.11
C ARG A 52 2.43 -4.76 -17.02
N VAL A 53 1.37 -5.44 -16.58
CA VAL A 53 0.10 -5.52 -17.32
C VAL A 53 -0.50 -4.13 -17.54
N ALA A 54 -0.49 -3.29 -16.51
CA ALA A 54 -1.01 -1.92 -16.61
C ALA A 54 -0.20 -1.02 -17.56
N VAL A 55 1.13 -1.19 -17.60
CA VAL A 55 2.04 -0.48 -18.52
C VAL A 55 1.80 -0.94 -19.95
N GLU A 56 1.72 -2.26 -20.19
CA GLU A 56 1.45 -2.84 -21.51
C GLU A 56 0.12 -2.33 -22.09
N MET A 57 -0.95 -2.37 -21.29
CA MET A 57 -2.25 -1.83 -21.66
C MET A 57 -2.24 -0.32 -21.94
N SER A 58 -1.24 0.41 -21.41
CA SER A 58 -1.13 1.85 -21.55
C SER A 58 -0.26 2.27 -22.75
N GLY A 59 0.60 1.38 -23.26
CA GLY A 59 1.56 1.73 -24.32
C GLY A 59 0.94 2.26 -25.61
N GLY A 60 -0.29 1.84 -25.94
CA GLY A 60 -1.04 2.35 -27.09
C GLY A 60 -1.70 3.72 -26.87
N CYS A 61 -1.91 4.13 -25.62
CA CYS A 61 -2.57 5.38 -25.25
C CYS A 61 -1.58 6.46 -24.83
N ASP A 62 -0.55 6.08 -24.09
CA ASP A 62 0.48 6.97 -23.54
C ASP A 62 1.85 6.27 -23.58
N PRO A 63 2.67 6.55 -24.62
CA PRO A 63 4.01 5.99 -24.74
C PRO A 63 4.96 6.38 -23.59
N ALA A 64 4.70 7.49 -22.89
CA ALA A 64 5.54 7.93 -21.78
C ALA A 64 5.47 6.95 -20.61
N VAL A 65 4.32 6.29 -20.40
CA VAL A 65 4.17 5.24 -19.38
C VAL A 65 5.12 4.07 -19.65
N ALA A 66 5.22 3.63 -20.92
CA ALA A 66 6.13 2.56 -21.31
C ALA A 66 7.60 3.00 -21.19
N ALA A 67 7.92 4.23 -21.59
CA ALA A 67 9.28 4.79 -21.45
C ALA A 67 9.74 4.89 -19.99
N ASN A 68 8.80 5.11 -19.06
CA ASN A 68 9.07 5.24 -17.63
C ASN A 68 8.94 3.92 -16.84
N ALA A 69 8.69 2.79 -17.51
CA ALA A 69 8.32 1.53 -16.88
C ALA A 69 9.29 1.08 -15.77
N GLU A 70 10.60 1.12 -16.03
CA GLU A 70 11.61 0.67 -15.07
C GLU A 70 11.57 1.49 -13.77
N ARG A 71 11.40 2.82 -13.88
CA ARG A 71 11.26 3.70 -12.72
C ARG A 71 9.98 3.39 -11.96
N ILE A 72 8.87 3.17 -12.67
CA ILE A 72 7.59 2.81 -12.07
C ILE A 72 7.72 1.53 -11.25
N TYR A 73 8.34 0.49 -11.80
CA TYR A 73 8.54 -0.79 -11.11
C TYR A 73 9.39 -0.65 -9.85
N LYS A 74 10.52 0.07 -9.94
CA LYS A 74 11.39 0.33 -8.79
C LYS A 74 10.70 1.09 -7.66
N GLU A 75 9.89 2.11 -8.00
CA GLU A 75 9.13 2.88 -7.02
C GLU A 75 8.05 2.05 -6.31
N LEU A 76 7.35 1.20 -7.08
CA LEU A 76 6.35 0.28 -6.55
C LEU A 76 6.96 -0.75 -5.60
N GLU A 77 8.03 -1.43 -6.03
CA GLU A 77 8.74 -2.41 -5.22
C GLU A 77 9.24 -1.80 -3.91
N ARG A 78 9.89 -0.62 -3.98
CA ARG A 78 10.42 0.05 -2.79
C ARG A 78 9.34 0.39 -1.78
N GLU A 79 8.22 0.96 -2.22
CA GLU A 79 7.15 1.36 -1.31
C GLU A 79 6.36 0.13 -0.80
N GLU A 80 6.20 -0.92 -1.60
CA GLU A 80 5.61 -2.18 -1.13
C GLU A 80 6.46 -2.84 -0.04
N MET A 81 7.77 -3.01 -0.27
CA MET A 81 8.67 -3.63 0.72
C MET A 81 8.68 -2.85 2.03
N ARG A 82 8.70 -1.51 1.96
CA ARG A 82 8.61 -0.65 3.15
C ARG A 82 7.28 -0.79 3.87
N PHE A 83 6.18 -0.85 3.12
CA PHE A 83 4.85 -0.94 3.69
C PHE A 83 4.60 -2.31 4.31
N VAL A 84 5.07 -3.40 3.70
CA VAL A 84 5.00 -4.76 4.23
C VAL A 84 5.61 -4.84 5.64
N GLN A 85 6.81 -4.28 5.84
CA GLN A 85 7.44 -4.24 7.16
C GLN A 85 6.61 -3.48 8.19
N THR A 86 5.94 -2.40 7.76
CA THR A 86 5.05 -1.61 8.63
C THR A 86 3.78 -2.38 8.96
N LEU A 87 3.24 -3.11 7.99
CA LEU A 87 2.00 -3.88 8.13
C LEU A 87 2.19 -5.04 9.10
N GLU A 88 3.27 -5.81 8.97
CA GLU A 88 3.56 -6.95 9.85
C GLU A 88 3.63 -6.51 11.31
N ARG A 89 4.37 -5.43 11.60
CA ARG A 89 4.43 -4.85 12.94
C ARG A 89 3.07 -4.35 13.43
N GLY A 90 2.26 -3.77 12.55
CA GLY A 90 0.93 -3.27 12.91
C GLY A 90 -0.10 -4.38 13.12
N GLU A 91 0.00 -5.49 12.39
CA GLU A 91 -0.84 -6.68 12.56
C GLU A 91 -0.61 -7.32 13.95
N GLU A 92 0.65 -7.43 14.38
CA GLU A 92 1.01 -7.91 15.73
C GLU A 92 0.38 -7.03 16.83
N ILE A 93 0.49 -5.71 16.70
CA ILE A 93 -0.06 -4.76 17.68
C ILE A 93 -1.59 -4.82 17.67
N LEU A 94 -2.21 -4.88 16.49
CA LEU A 94 -3.66 -5.01 16.36
C LEU A 94 -4.16 -6.28 17.05
N GLU A 95 -3.47 -7.41 16.88
CA GLU A 95 -3.81 -8.68 17.53
C GLU A 95 -3.71 -8.59 19.06
N GLU A 96 -2.68 -7.94 19.59
CA GLU A 96 -2.58 -7.67 21.04
C GLU A 96 -3.72 -6.78 21.54
N MET A 97 -4.07 -5.74 20.80
CA MET A 97 -5.15 -4.81 21.17
C MET A 97 -6.52 -5.50 21.12
N MET A 98 -6.76 -6.34 20.10
CA MET A 98 -7.98 -7.14 20.00
C MET A 98 -8.09 -8.12 21.18
N THR A 99 -7.00 -8.83 21.52
CA THR A 99 -6.99 -9.77 22.66
C THR A 99 -7.33 -9.07 23.98
N LYS A 100 -6.76 -7.88 24.21
CA LYS A 100 -7.06 -7.06 25.41
C LYS A 100 -8.51 -6.57 25.42
N ALA A 101 -9.03 -6.14 24.28
CA ALA A 101 -10.39 -5.65 24.14
C ALA A 101 -11.42 -6.78 24.36
N GLU A 102 -11.18 -7.96 23.79
CA GLU A 102 -12.01 -9.15 24.01
C GLU A 102 -12.04 -9.57 25.48
N ALA A 103 -10.88 -9.61 26.15
CA ALA A 103 -10.79 -9.92 27.58
C ALA A 103 -11.58 -8.92 28.44
N ALA A 104 -11.60 -7.64 28.04
CA ALA A 104 -12.37 -6.58 28.69
C ALA A 104 -13.85 -6.54 28.25
N LYS A 105 -14.27 -7.38 27.28
CA LYS A 105 -15.59 -7.36 26.62
C LYS A 105 -15.93 -5.98 26.03
N THR A 106 -14.92 -5.28 25.55
CA THR A 106 -15.02 -3.99 24.85
C THR A 106 -14.57 -4.15 23.40
N GLY A 107 -15.10 -3.34 22.48
CA GLY A 107 -14.53 -3.24 21.12
C GLY A 107 -13.31 -2.32 21.09
N LEU A 108 -12.61 -2.26 19.95
CA LEU A 108 -11.58 -1.25 19.72
C LEU A 108 -12.22 0.14 19.69
N SER A 109 -11.62 1.09 20.41
CA SER A 109 -12.07 2.46 20.43
C SER A 109 -11.55 3.25 19.22
N GLY A 110 -12.17 4.38 18.90
CA GLY A 110 -11.62 5.30 17.89
C GLY A 110 -10.23 5.82 18.25
N ARG A 111 -9.88 5.86 19.55
CA ARG A 111 -8.53 6.22 20.01
C ARG A 111 -7.51 5.15 19.65
N ASP A 112 -7.89 3.87 19.76
CA ASP A 112 -7.05 2.74 19.38
C ASP A 112 -6.76 2.75 17.88
N ALA A 113 -7.81 2.95 17.07
CA ALA A 113 -7.67 3.11 15.61
C ALA A 113 -6.80 4.32 15.26
N PHE A 114 -6.94 5.44 15.97
CA PHE A 114 -6.11 6.62 15.78
C PHE A 114 -4.63 6.35 16.12
N THR A 115 -4.35 5.64 17.22
CA THR A 115 -2.98 5.27 17.58
C THR A 115 -2.35 4.32 16.55
N LEU A 116 -3.10 3.33 16.07
CA LEU A 116 -2.67 2.44 14.98
C LEU A 116 -2.27 3.24 13.74
N TYR A 117 -3.05 4.26 13.38
CA TYR A 117 -2.76 5.14 12.26
C TYR A 117 -1.58 6.08 12.48
N ASP A 118 -1.62 6.88 13.54
CA ASP A 118 -0.67 7.98 13.77
C ASP A 118 0.70 7.46 14.23
N THR A 119 0.72 6.53 15.19
CA THR A 119 1.95 6.04 15.81
C THR A 119 2.59 4.90 15.00
N TYR A 120 1.76 3.95 14.53
CA TYR A 120 2.27 2.74 13.89
C TYR A 120 2.14 2.78 12.36
N GLY A 121 1.57 3.83 11.79
CA GLY A 121 1.41 3.98 10.34
C GLY A 121 0.46 2.95 9.72
N PHE A 122 -0.33 2.27 10.57
CA PHE A 122 -1.29 1.26 10.17
C PHE A 122 -2.49 1.95 9.53
N PRO A 123 -2.79 1.71 8.24
CA PRO A 123 -3.78 2.52 7.56
C PRO A 123 -5.16 2.41 8.25
N VAL A 124 -5.84 3.55 8.45
CA VAL A 124 -7.21 3.63 9.00
C VAL A 124 -8.19 2.73 8.23
N GLU A 125 -7.89 2.42 6.98
CA GLU A 125 -8.71 1.56 6.13
C GLU A 125 -8.63 0.07 6.48
N ILE A 126 -7.72 -0.29 7.37
CA ILE A 126 -7.48 -1.66 7.87
C ILE A 126 -7.93 -1.79 9.33
N THR A 127 -8.19 -0.67 10.02
CA THR A 127 -8.68 -0.58 11.40
C THR A 127 -10.18 -0.33 11.43
#